data_AF-A0A7U4J9V7-F1
#
_entry.id   AF-A0A7U4J9V7-F1
#
_cell.length_a   1.000
_cell.length_b   1.000
_cell.length_c   1.000
_cell.angle_alpha   90.00
_cell.angle_beta   90.00
_cell.angle_gamma   90.00
#
_symmetry.space_group_name_H-M   'P 1'
#
loop_
_entity.id
_entity.type
_entity.pdbx_description
1 polymer ?
#
loop_
_entity_poly.entity_id
_entity_poly.type
_entity_poly.pdbx_seq_one_letter_code
_entity_poly.pdbx_strand_id
1 'polypeptide(L)' 'MAEPIVDQLERASADLDKLIHDMRLRTYTAREYDAFEASAQAIATGIVTPFRGSAARPATIKVTPGRNGGVWV' A
#
# COMPACT_ATOMS: atom_id res chain seq x y z
N MET A 1 19.93 -12.98 -11.14
CA MET A 1 20.27 -12.69 -9.72
C MET A 1 19.10 -11.93 -9.13
N ALA A 2 18.66 -12.22 -7.91
CA ALA A 2 17.59 -11.45 -7.28
C ALA A 2 18.12 -10.05 -6.92
N GLU A 3 17.32 -9.02 -7.16
CA GLU A 3 17.60 -7.64 -6.74
C GLU A 3 17.73 -7.59 -5.19
N PRO A 4 18.73 -6.89 -4.62
CA PRO A 4 18.82 -6.67 -3.18
C PRO A 4 17.52 -6.10 -2.61
N ILE A 5 17.17 -6.48 -1.37
CA ILE A 5 15.98 -5.96 -0.70
C ILE A 5 16.06 -4.43 -0.55
N VAL A 6 17.26 -3.89 -0.32
CA VAL A 6 17.49 -2.45 -0.17
C VAL A 6 17.09 -1.70 -1.44
N ASP A 7 17.55 -2.12 -2.60
CA ASP A 7 17.21 -1.50 -3.89
C ASP A 7 15.70 -1.53 -4.17
N GLN A 8 15.02 -2.61 -3.77
CA GLN A 8 13.56 -2.71 -3.86
C GLN A 8 12.84 -1.70 -2.94
N LEU A 9 13.36 -1.47 -1.74
CA LEU A 9 12.83 -0.48 -0.79
C LEU A 9 13.10 0.95 -1.26
N GLU A 10 14.27 1.23 -1.82
CA GLU A 10 14.61 2.54 -2.38
C GLU A 10 13.66 2.90 -3.53
N ARG A 11 13.36 1.94 -4.41
CA ARG A 11 12.37 2.12 -5.48
C ARG A 11 10.98 2.42 -4.92
N ALA A 12 10.52 1.64 -3.94
CA ALA A 12 9.21 1.85 -3.32
C ALA A 12 9.11 3.21 -2.61
N SER A 13 10.21 3.69 -2.01
CA SER A 13 10.28 5.03 -1.42
C SER A 13 10.14 6.12 -2.48
N ALA A 14 10.85 6.00 -3.60
CA ALA A 14 10.76 6.95 -4.71
C ALA A 14 9.34 7.00 -5.32
N ASP A 15 8.70 5.84 -5.46
CA ASP A 15 7.31 5.76 -5.96
C ASP A 15 6.32 6.40 -4.97
N LEU A 16 6.52 6.23 -3.66
CA LEU A 16 5.71 6.87 -2.63
C LEU A 16 5.88 8.40 -2.65
N ASP A 17 7.11 8.89 -2.75
CA ASP A 17 7.39 10.32 -2.83
C ASP A 17 6.73 10.96 -4.05
N LYS A 18 6.75 10.26 -5.20
CA LYS A 18 6.05 10.68 -6.40
C LYS A 18 4.54 10.73 -6.19
N LEU A 19 3.94 9.68 -5.60
CA LEU A 19 2.51 9.65 -5.30
C LEU A 19 2.10 10.83 -4.39
N ILE A 20 2.87 11.09 -3.34
CA ILE A 20 2.64 12.21 -2.42
C ILE A 20 2.76 13.55 -3.17
N HIS A 21 3.77 13.68 -4.02
CA HIS A 21 3.96 14.88 -4.83
C HIS A 21 2.75 15.13 -5.74
N ASP A 22 2.33 14.10 -6.49
CA ASP A 22 1.18 14.18 -7.39
C ASP A 22 -0.07 14.58 -6.59
N MET A 23 -0.34 13.94 -5.45
CA MET A 23 -1.49 14.24 -4.61
C MET A 23 -1.49 15.66 -4.01
N ARG A 24 -0.34 16.35 -3.98
CA ARG A 24 -0.24 17.75 -3.51
C ARG A 24 -0.53 18.78 -4.60
N LEU A 25 -0.52 18.41 -5.88
CA LEU A 25 -0.60 19.38 -6.98
C LEU A 25 -1.97 20.06 -7.10
N ARG A 26 -3.06 19.38 -6.70
CA ARG A 26 -4.42 19.92 -6.78
C ARG A 26 -5.38 19.14 -5.90
N THR A 27 -6.63 19.58 -5.89
CA THR A 27 -7.76 18.81 -5.35
C THR A 27 -8.18 17.74 -6.37
N TYR A 28 -8.55 16.58 -5.85
CA TYR A 28 -8.96 15.41 -6.63
C TYR A 28 -10.41 15.04 -6.36
N THR A 29 -11.04 14.45 -7.38
CA THR A 29 -12.37 13.86 -7.28
C THR A 29 -12.31 12.52 -6.55
N ALA A 30 -13.44 12.04 -6.03
CA ALA A 30 -13.53 10.73 -5.37
C ALA A 30 -13.00 9.59 -6.24
N ARG A 31 -13.34 9.59 -7.54
CA ARG A 31 -12.87 8.57 -8.51
C ARG A 31 -11.35 8.60 -8.71
N GLU A 32 -10.72 9.77 -8.62
CA GLU A 32 -9.26 9.89 -8.73
C GLU A 32 -8.57 9.39 -7.45
N TYR A 33 -9.21 9.55 -6.28
CA TYR A 33 -8.73 8.94 -5.05
C TYR A 33 -8.69 7.41 -5.11
N ASP A 34 -9.66 6.76 -5.78
CA ASP A 34 -9.62 5.29 -5.97
C ASP A 34 -8.36 4.86 -6.75
N ALA A 35 -7.94 5.65 -7.74
CA ALA A 35 -6.73 5.39 -8.51
C ALA A 35 -5.45 5.60 -7.68
N PHE A 36 -5.44 6.61 -6.81
CA PHE A 36 -4.34 6.82 -5.86
C PHE A 36 -4.29 5.73 -4.80
N GLU A 37 -5.43 5.24 -4.32
CA GLU A 37 -5.49 4.10 -3.39
C GLU A 37 -4.90 2.84 -4.04
N ALA A 38 -5.30 2.51 -5.27
CA ALA A 38 -4.75 1.37 -5.99
C ALA A 38 -3.22 1.49 -6.15
N SER A 39 -2.73 2.70 -6.41
CA SER A 39 -1.28 2.98 -6.49
C SER A 39 -0.59 2.79 -5.14
N ALA A 40 -1.18 3.29 -4.06
CA ALA A 40 -0.65 3.12 -2.70
C ALA A 40 -0.60 1.64 -2.29
N GLN A 41 -1.62 0.86 -2.62
CA GLN A 41 -1.66 -0.58 -2.35
C GLN A 41 -0.57 -1.35 -3.13
N ALA A 42 -0.30 -0.96 -4.37
CA ALA A 42 0.78 -1.54 -5.17
C ALA A 42 2.15 -1.25 -4.54
N ILE A 43 2.40 -0.01 -4.11
CA ILE A 43 3.64 0.38 -3.40
C ILE A 43 3.79 -0.41 -2.11
N ALA A 44 2.73 -0.48 -1.28
CA ALA A 44 2.73 -1.26 -0.04
C ALA A 44 3.03 -2.75 -0.28
N THR A 45 2.51 -3.31 -1.38
CA THR A 45 2.81 -4.68 -1.80
C THR A 45 4.28 -4.83 -2.17
N GLY A 46 4.85 -3.88 -2.91
CA GLY A 46 6.27 -3.83 -3.25
C GLY A 46 7.20 -3.77 -2.02
N ILE A 47 6.80 -3.05 -0.98
CA ILE A 47 7.55 -2.97 0.29
C ILE A 47 7.54 -4.31 1.03
N VAL A 48 6.40 -5.00 1.06
CA VAL A 48 6.20 -6.17 1.94
C VAL A 48 6.62 -7.48 1.27
N THR A 49 6.51 -7.58 -0.06
CA THR A 49 6.84 -8.80 -0.83
C THR A 49 8.26 -9.33 -0.58
N PRO A 50 9.32 -8.51 -0.55
CA PRO A 50 10.70 -8.97 -0.35
C PRO A 50 10.89 -9.66 1.00
N PHE A 51 10.15 -9.26 2.03
CA PHE A 51 10.21 -9.85 3.38
C PHE A 51 9.43 -11.15 3.52
N ARG A 52 8.40 -11.37 2.69
CA ARG A 52 7.54 -12.57 2.77
C ARG A 52 8.09 -13.76 1.99
N GLY A 53 9.07 -13.54 1.11
CA GLY A 53 9.55 -14.56 0.17
C GLY A 53 8.45 -15.07 -0.77
N SER A 54 8.73 -16.14 -1.53
CA SER A 54 7.79 -16.73 -2.51
C SER A 54 6.48 -17.28 -1.91
N ALA A 55 6.30 -17.24 -0.59
CA ALA A 55 5.10 -17.67 0.11
C ALA A 55 4.15 -16.50 0.43
N ALA A 56 4.13 -15.46 -0.41
CA ALA A 56 3.21 -14.33 -0.28
C ALA A 56 1.75 -14.79 -0.46
N ARG A 57 1.14 -15.31 0.62
CA ARG A 57 -0.32 -15.30 0.74
C ARG A 57 -0.75 -13.82 0.76
N PRO A 58 -1.77 -13.43 -0.02
CA PRO A 58 -2.34 -12.10 0.08
C PRO A 58 -2.68 -11.86 1.55
N ALA A 59 -2.26 -10.70 2.09
CA ALA A 59 -2.61 -10.35 3.45
C ALA A 59 -4.14 -10.26 3.48
N THR A 60 -4.80 -11.27 4.02
CA THR A 60 -6.20 -11.14 4.40
C THR A 60 -6.17 -10.16 5.56
N ILE A 61 -6.32 -8.87 5.25
CA ILE A 61 -6.51 -7.84 6.27
C ILE A 61 -7.79 -8.25 6.99
N LYS A 62 -7.65 -8.96 8.11
CA LYS A 62 -8.75 -9.09 9.07
C LYS A 62 -8.94 -7.69 9.59
N VAL A 63 -9.88 -6.96 9.00
CA VAL A 63 -10.45 -5.78 9.62
C VAL A 63 -11.09 -6.32 10.90
N THR A 64 -10.36 -6.27 12.01
CA THR A 64 -10.94 -6.45 13.33
C THR A 64 -11.84 -5.23 13.48
N PRO A 65 -13.18 -5.38 13.52
CA PRO A 65 -14.04 -4.26 13.84
C PRO A 65 -13.54 -3.73 15.17
N GLY A 66 -13.27 -2.43 15.22
CA GLY A 66 -12.80 -1.78 16.42
C GLY A 66 -13.64 -2.20 17.62
N ARG A 67 -12.99 -2.41 18.76
CA ARG A 67 -13.63 -2.62 20.06
C ARG A 67 -14.42 -1.36 20.44
N ASN A 68 -15.54 -1.12 19.79
CA ASN A 68 -16.54 -0.11 20.12
C ASN A 68 -17.87 -0.84 20.30
N GLY A 69 -18.13 -1.28 21.54
CA GLY A 69 -19.46 -1.64 22.03
C GLY A 69 -20.17 -2.73 21.25
N GLY A 70 -19.91 -4.00 21.58
CA GLY A 70 -20.54 -5.14 20.92
C GLY A 70 -22.06 -5.07 20.90
N VAL A 71 -22.63 -4.99 19.70
CA VAL A 71 -23.95 -5.53 19.32
C VAL A 71 -23.86 -5.83 17.83
N TRP A 72 -24.09 -7.09 17.46
CA TRP A 72 -24.44 -7.47 16.09
C TRP A 72 -25.96 -7.68 16.06
N VAL A 73 -26.66 -6.97 15.18
CA VAL A 73 -28.00 -7.34 14.71
C VAL A 73 -27.91 -7.84 13.28
#